data_AF-A0A1W9YN86-F1
#
_entry.id   AF-A0A1W9YN86-F1
#
_cell.length_a   1.000
_cell.length_b   1.000
_cell.length_c   1.000
_cell.angle_alpha   90.00
_cell.angle_beta   90.00
_cell.angle_gamma   90.00
#
_symmetry.space_group_name_H-M   'P 1'
#
loop_
_entity.id
_entity.type
_entity.pdbx_description
1 polymer ?
#
loop_
_entity_poly.entity_id
_entity_poly.type
_entity_poly.pdbx_seq_one_letter_code
_entity_poly.pdbx_strand_id
1 'polypeptide(L)' 'ELVFPAGDDLAYVLYTSGTTGVPKGVGIAHRNVTGLMASLDSDLLPAGGQVWSQCHSHAFDASVWEIWGALLHGGCLVVV' A
#
# COMPACT_ATOMS: atom_id res chain seq x y z
N GLU A 1 11.94 18.82 -14.33
CA GLU A 1 12.36 18.04 -13.15
C GLU A 1 11.11 17.59 -12.43
N LEU A 2 10.98 16.30 -12.08
CA LEU A 2 9.81 15.81 -11.36
C LEU A 2 9.99 16.15 -9.87
N VAL A 3 8.99 16.80 -9.27
CA VAL A 3 8.99 17.05 -7.83
C VAL A 3 8.65 15.75 -7.13
N PHE A 4 9.53 15.29 -6.25
CA PHE A 4 9.27 14.12 -5.42
C PHE A 4 8.31 14.49 -4.27
N PRO A 5 7.33 13.63 -3.93
CA PRO A 5 6.46 13.88 -2.80
C PRO A 5 7.25 13.88 -1.48
N ALA A 6 6.88 14.76 -0.57
CA ALA A 6 7.34 14.70 0.81
C ALA A 6 6.65 13.54 1.54
N GLY A 7 7.25 13.05 2.63
CA GLY A 7 6.66 11.96 3.42
C GLY A 7 5.28 12.29 3.98
N ASP A 8 4.98 13.58 4.16
CA ASP A 8 3.71 14.07 4.72
C ASP A 8 2.63 14.32 3.67
N ASP A 9 2.97 14.27 2.38
CA ASP A 9 2.01 14.36 1.30
C ASP A 9 1.15 13.09 1.24
N LEU A 10 -0.09 13.23 0.73
CA LEU A 10 -1.00 12.10 0.56
C LEU A 10 -0.47 11.12 -0.48
N ALA A 11 -0.36 9.85 -0.10
CA ALA A 11 -0.07 8.74 -1.01
C ALA A 11 -1.35 8.19 -1.64
N TYR A 12 -2.42 8.02 -0.85
CA TYR A 12 -3.71 7.54 -1.35
C TYR A 12 -4.88 7.96 -0.46
N VAL A 13 -6.09 7.79 -1.00
CA VAL A 13 -7.35 7.93 -0.28
C VAL A 13 -8.19 6.68 -0.51
N LEU A 14 -8.61 6.00 0.56
CA LEU A 14 -9.58 4.92 0.50
C LEU A 14 -10.90 5.37 1.12
N TYR A 15 -12.01 4.91 0.54
CA TYR A 15 -13.34 5.22 1.04
C TYR A 15 -13.87 4.06 1.88
N THR A 16 -14.35 4.37 3.08
CA THR A 16 -15.03 3.40 3.94
C THR A 16 -16.52 3.70 4.01
N SER A 17 -17.33 2.70 4.36
CA SER A 17 -18.73 2.92 4.66
C SER A 17 -18.88 3.93 5.80
N GLY A 18 -19.72 4.93 5.59
CA GLY A 18 -20.08 5.88 6.64
C GLY A 18 -21.35 5.43 7.33
N THR A 19 -21.38 5.52 8.66
CA THR A 19 -22.57 5.25 9.47
C THR A 19 -23.75 6.18 9.15
N THR A 20 -23.51 7.28 8.45
CA THR A 20 -24.50 8.27 7.99
C THR A 20 -25.02 8.02 6.58
N GLY A 21 -24.60 6.94 5.91
CA GLY A 21 -24.94 6.63 4.52
C GLY A 21 -24.06 7.34 3.47
N VAL A 22 -23.16 8.23 3.89
CA VAL A 22 -22.18 8.90 3.01
C VAL A 22 -20.79 8.31 3.27
N PRO A 23 -20.11 7.76 2.25
CA PRO A 23 -18.75 7.24 2.41
C PRO A 23 -17.77 8.28 2.95
N LYS A 24 -16.81 7.83 3.78
CA LYS A 24 -15.77 8.69 4.36
C LYS A 24 -14.43 8.40 3.70
N GLY A 25 -13.79 9.44 3.17
CA GLY A 25 -12.44 9.33 2.61
C GLY A 25 -11.39 9.35 3.72
N VAL A 26 -10.53 8.33 3.75
CA VAL A 26 -9.39 8.23 4.66
C VAL A 26 -8.12 8.49 3.86
N GLY A 27 -7.53 9.67 4.06
CA GLY A 27 -6.26 10.05 3.45
C GLY A 27 -5.07 9.48 4.22
N ILE A 28 -4.16 8.81 3.50
CA ILE A 28 -2.97 8.19 4.05
C ILE A 28 -1.73 8.83 3.43
N ALA A 29 -0.75 9.21 4.24
CA ALA A 29 0.47 9.86 3.79
C ALA A 29 1.54 8.84 3.35
N HIS A 30 2.51 9.28 2.53
CA HIS A 30 3.63 8.45 2.10
C HIS A 30 4.39 7.82 3.28
N ARG A 31 4.62 8.57 4.35
CA ARG A 31 5.30 8.09 5.57
C ARG A 31 4.57 6.92 6.25
N ASN A 32 3.26 6.80 6.08
CA ASN A 32 2.51 5.69 6.67
C ASN A 32 2.75 4.39 5.91
N VAL A 33 2.88 4.45 4.58
CA VAL A 33 3.20 3.29 3.73
C VAL A 33 4.59 2.77 4.03
N THR A 34 5.59 3.66 4.06
CA THR A 34 6.97 3.27 4.37
C THR A 34 7.11 2.80 5.82
N GLY A 35 6.38 3.42 6.75
CA GLY A 35 6.29 2.98 8.13
C GLY A 35 5.71 1.57 8.29
N LEU A 36 4.64 1.24 7.55
CA LEU A 36 4.08 -0.12 7.52
C LEU A 36 5.15 -1.13 7.07
N MET A 37 5.83 -0.86 5.95
CA MET A 37 6.86 -1.76 5.43
C MET A 37 8.02 -1.94 6.42
N ALA A 38 8.45 -0.86 7.09
CA ALA A 38 9.51 -0.92 8.09
C ALA A 38 9.09 -1.64 9.39
N SER A 39 7.79 -1.78 9.64
CA SER A 39 7.26 -2.45 10.84
C SER A 39 7.02 -3.95 10.68
N LEU A 40 7.02 -4.45 9.44
CA LEU A 40 6.78 -5.86 9.15
C LEU A 40 8.07 -6.67 9.31
N ASP A 41 7.94 -7.87 9.88
CA ASP A 41 9.05 -8.82 9.90
C ASP A 41 9.43 -9.21 8.45
N SER A 42 10.73 -9.40 8.20
CA SER A 42 11.22 -9.74 6.86
C SER A 42 10.59 -11.01 6.29
N ASP A 43 10.19 -11.94 7.15
CA ASP A 43 9.57 -13.21 6.77
C ASP A 43 8.11 -13.05 6.28
N LEU A 44 7.51 -11.88 6.51
CA LEU A 44 6.16 -11.52 6.03
C LEU A 44 6.20 -10.78 4.69
N LEU A 45 7.38 -10.60 4.10
CA LEU A 45 7.61 -9.87 2.87
C LEU A 45 8.27 -10.79 1.83
N PRO A 46 7.97 -10.62 0.53
CA PRO A 46 8.66 -11.38 -0.50
C PRO A 46 10.16 -11.03 -0.50
N ALA A 47 11.00 -12.05 -0.55
CA ALA A 47 12.40 -11.87 -0.89
C ALA A 47 12.53 -11.42 -2.35
N GLY A 48 13.66 -10.78 -2.69
CA GLY A 48 13.94 -10.35 -4.06
C GLY A 48 13.80 -11.50 -5.06
N GLY A 49 13.10 -11.24 -6.17
CA GLY A 49 12.83 -12.20 -7.23
C GLY A 49 11.67 -13.16 -6.97
N GLN A 50 11.03 -13.14 -5.79
CA GLN A 50 9.82 -13.92 -5.54
C GLN A 50 8.59 -13.29 -6.20
N VAL A 51 7.63 -14.13 -6.59
CA VAL A 51 6.33 -13.69 -7.12
C VAL A 51 5.35 -13.50 -5.97
N TRP A 52 4.63 -12.39 -5.99
CA TRP A 52 3.61 -12.04 -5.02
C TRP A 52 2.28 -11.71 -5.72
N SER A 53 1.17 -12.22 -5.20
CA SER A 53 -0.15 -11.95 -5.76
C SER A 53 -0.68 -10.60 -5.28
N GLN A 54 -1.19 -9.80 -6.20
CA GLN A 54 -2.16 -8.75 -5.91
C GLN A 54 -3.55 -9.32 -6.21
N CYS A 55 -4.29 -9.68 -5.15
CA CYS A 55 -5.62 -10.29 -5.30
C CYS A 55 -6.71 -9.51 -4.54
N HIS A 56 -6.33 -8.64 -3.60
CA HIS A 56 -7.30 -7.78 -2.94
C HIS A 56 -7.66 -6.59 -3.84
N SER A 57 -8.94 -6.22 -3.86
CA SER A 57 -9.40 -5.01 -4.56
C SER A 57 -8.57 -3.79 -4.19
N HIS A 58 -8.25 -2.95 -5.17
CA HIS A 58 -7.57 -1.67 -4.95
C HIS A 58 -8.36 -0.68 -4.08
N ALA A 59 -9.65 -0.96 -3.84
CA ALA A 59 -10.48 -0.20 -2.91
C ALA A 59 -10.28 -0.60 -1.44
N PHE A 60 -9.46 -1.62 -1.16
CA PHE A 60 -9.17 -2.11 0.18
C PHE A 60 -7.69 -1.92 0.53
N ASP A 61 -7.42 -1.67 1.82
CA ASP A 61 -6.08 -1.36 2.32
C ASP A 61 -5.10 -2.53 2.24
N ALA A 62 -5.58 -3.78 2.28
CA ALA A 62 -4.78 -4.97 2.05
C ALA A 62 -3.99 -4.91 0.72
N SER A 63 -4.55 -4.28 -0.33
CA SER A 63 -3.85 -4.12 -1.61
C SER A 63 -2.56 -3.30 -1.51
N VAL A 64 -2.48 -2.38 -0.53
CA VAL A 64 -1.29 -1.53 -0.28
C VAL A 64 -0.13 -2.41 0.18
N TRP A 65 -0.38 -3.36 1.08
CA TRP A 65 0.64 -4.32 1.51
C TRP A 65 1.07 -5.24 0.35
N GLU A 66 0.13 -5.74 -0.45
CA GLU A 66 0.46 -6.60 -1.58
C GLU A 66 1.35 -5.88 -2.61
N ILE A 67 0.97 -4.66 -2.99
CA ILE A 67 1.68 -3.87 -4.00
C ILE A 67 3.06 -3.46 -3.49
N TRP A 68 3.12 -2.77 -2.35
CA TRP A 68 4.37 -2.19 -1.87
C TRP A 68 5.28 -3.21 -1.20
N GLY A 69 4.72 -4.28 -0.63
CA GLY A 69 5.47 -5.42 -0.13
C GLY A 69 6.32 -6.05 -1.22
N ALA A 70 5.77 -6.25 -2.42
CA ALA A 70 6.54 -6.75 -3.56
C ALA A 70 7.51 -5.69 -4.12
N LEU A 71 7.00 -4.50 -4.47
CA LEU A 71 7.76 -3.53 -5.25
C LEU A 71 8.93 -2.90 -4.49
N LEU A 72 8.84 -2.76 -3.16
CA LEU A 72 9.91 -2.20 -2.34
C LEU A 72 10.98 -3.22 -1.93
N HIS A 73 10.71 -4.52 -2.10
CA HIS A 73 11.63 -5.61 -1.72
C HIS A 73 12.19 -6.38 -2.91
N GLY A 74 11.99 -5.86 -4.13
CA GLY A 74 12.51 -6.45 -5.37
C GLY A 74 11.76 -7.71 -5.82
N GLY A 75 10.52 -7.89 -5.37
CA GLY A 75 9.63 -8.95 -5.83
C GLY A 75 8.97 -8.63 -7.17
N CYS A 76 8.30 -9.62 -7.75
CA CYS A 76 7.44 -9.51 -8.92
C CYS A 76 5.98 -9.52 -8.48
N LEU A 77 5.25 -8.44 -8.74
CA LEU A 77 3.82 -8.37 -8.45
C LEU A 77 3.01 -8.93 -9.62
N VAL A 78 2.13 -9.90 -9.35
CA VAL A 78 1.21 -10.48 -10.33
C VAL A 78 -0.22 -10.15 -9.95
N VAL A 79 -0.94 -9.50 -10.86
CA VAL A 79 -2.37 -9.23 -10.72
C VAL A 79 -3.15 -10.51 -11.02
N VAL A 80 -4.05 -10.89 -10.10
CA VAL A 80 -4.85 -12.12 -10.17
C VAL A 80 -6.33 -11.79 -10.36
#